data_AF-A0A536EXU8-F1
#
_entry.id   AF-A0A536EXU8-F1
#
_cell.length_a   1.000
_cell.length_b   1.000
_cell.length_c   1.000
_cell.angle_alpha   90.00
_cell.angle_beta   90.00
_cell.angle_gamma   90.00
#
_symmetry.space_group_name_H-M   'P 1'
#
loop_
_entity.id
_entity.type
_entity.pdbx_description
1 polymer ?
#
loop_
_entity_poly.entity_id
_entity_poly.type
_entity_poly.pdbx_seq_one_letter_code
_entity_poly.pdbx_strand_id
1 'polypeptide(L)'
;MTARGRRRQGGQAVVIVVAIIVALTVLGVMVFDAGLAMSDRRNLQAYADASALAGARSYGPGVNKAHWVAMQYLGNSLGFAVPTGACSSVSACPAGTYSVTGYTITLSDSWRVNGIFNYPSVLDVVISHTQPSILARMLGFSTLKAAASARATIPGPQFNGAAYAVAAVAGDALINGGGAAFQTVTGPVYAYNSFGANDVPHSTGVPSIQTNYDGTNCPNNPQNFLDNGGGSNSLNYHTTDGGPMPITPNVPPPTNYDNASPVAPNVTYVTAAQAKDAFGHWMPGIYNGFAPSGGTMNSGVYKIINATNLNLGSITNTIHTPSGTSDPTGAVAIVLDSSDTGTLDITSAVLNGLDDLNPPGYTGPRDQMGTHNFVIFGGNGAGAFSGTVAVGPGATTDMSGIIYMPKVAYRSNGNSSPQFTGSLTVATMTVNGGGNGAQVFKWVCGLNAVAGQPYEGGLVR
;
A
#
# COMPACT_ATOMS: atom_id res chain seq x y z
N MET A 1 29.37 -84.51 25.56
CA MET A 1 29.19 -83.04 25.41
C MET A 1 28.15 -82.57 26.42
N THR A 2 28.55 -81.62 27.26
CA THR A 2 28.01 -81.30 28.59
C THR A 2 26.67 -80.55 28.61
N ALA A 3 25.69 -81.06 29.38
CA ALA A 3 24.40 -80.41 29.64
C ALA A 3 24.50 -79.00 30.30
N ARG A 4 25.66 -78.65 30.89
CA ARG A 4 25.94 -77.30 31.42
C ARG A 4 26.07 -76.22 30.33
N GLY A 5 26.43 -76.56 29.09
CA GLY A 5 26.53 -75.60 27.97
C GLY A 5 25.16 -75.11 27.50
N ARG A 6 24.15 -75.99 27.47
CA ARG A 6 22.78 -75.66 27.05
C ARG A 6 22.07 -74.68 28.00
N ARG A 7 22.32 -74.74 29.31
CA ARG A 7 21.73 -73.80 30.29
C ARG A 7 22.32 -72.39 30.22
N ARG A 8 23.60 -72.23 29.85
CA ARG A 8 24.23 -70.92 29.63
C ARG A 8 23.82 -70.28 28.30
N GLN A 9 23.63 -71.08 27.25
CA GLN A 9 23.12 -70.60 25.96
C GLN A 9 21.64 -70.19 26.03
N GLY A 10 20.82 -70.86 26.85
CA GLY A 10 19.40 -70.49 27.03
C GLY A 10 19.21 -69.09 27.64
N GLY A 11 20.01 -68.71 28.65
CA GLY A 11 19.94 -67.37 29.25
C GLY A 11 20.39 -66.26 28.30
N GLN A 12 21.45 -66.51 27.50
CA GLN A 12 21.93 -65.56 26.51
C GLN A 12 20.96 -65.41 25.33
N ALA A 13 20.34 -66.51 24.89
CA ALA A 13 19.31 -66.48 23.84
C ALA A 13 18.08 -65.67 24.27
N VAL A 14 17.62 -65.81 25.53
CA VAL A 14 16.50 -65.02 26.06
C VAL A 14 16.82 -63.53 26.05
N VAL A 15 18.03 -63.13 26.48
CA VAL A 15 18.44 -61.71 26.47
C VAL A 15 18.50 -61.16 25.04
N ILE A 16 19.01 -61.94 24.08
CA ILE A 16 19.07 -61.52 22.67
C ILE A 16 17.66 -61.35 22.10
N VAL A 17 16.73 -62.26 22.39
CA VAL A 17 15.34 -62.15 21.94
C VAL A 17 14.65 -60.92 22.54
N VAL A 18 14.84 -60.67 23.84
CA VAL A 18 14.31 -59.45 24.48
C VAL A 18 14.93 -58.19 23.87
N ALA A 19 16.23 -58.16 23.63
CA ALA A 19 16.90 -57.03 23.00
C ALA A 19 16.41 -56.78 21.56
N ILE A 20 16.16 -57.84 20.79
CA ILE A 20 15.59 -57.73 19.44
C ILE A 20 14.15 -57.20 19.50
N ILE A 21 13.32 -57.71 20.42
CA ILE A 21 11.94 -57.22 20.58
C ILE A 21 11.92 -55.74 20.96
N VAL A 22 12.79 -55.33 21.90
CA VAL A 22 12.93 -53.91 22.31
C VAL A 22 13.44 -53.06 21.15
N ALA A 23 14.41 -53.55 20.38
CA ALA A 23 14.92 -52.83 19.21
C ALA A 23 13.83 -52.67 18.13
N LEU A 24 13.01 -53.71 17.89
CA LEU A 24 11.91 -53.67 16.93
C LEU A 24 10.76 -52.78 17.41
N THR A 25 10.44 -52.74 18.70
CA THR A 25 9.43 -51.81 19.21
C THR A 25 9.92 -50.37 19.15
N VAL A 26 11.18 -50.08 19.46
CA VAL A 26 11.77 -48.73 19.32
C VAL A 26 11.77 -48.28 17.85
N LEU A 27 12.16 -49.15 16.92
CA LEU A 27 12.07 -48.87 15.47
C LEU A 27 10.62 -48.68 15.02
N GLY A 28 9.70 -49.50 15.52
CA GLY A 28 8.26 -49.36 15.25
C GLY A 28 7.71 -48.02 15.73
N VAL A 29 8.05 -47.58 16.95
CA VAL A 29 7.67 -46.27 17.48
C VAL A 29 8.20 -45.13 16.59
N MET A 30 9.46 -45.21 16.14
CA MET A 30 9.97 -44.18 15.22
C MET A 30 9.21 -44.14 13.89
N VAL A 31 8.94 -45.30 13.28
CA VAL A 31 8.32 -45.34 11.95
C VAL A 31 6.86 -44.93 12.00
N PHE A 32 6.08 -45.47 12.94
CA PHE A 32 4.64 -45.24 13.00
C PHE A 32 4.29 -43.96 13.76
N ASP A 33 4.74 -43.80 15.01
CA ASP A 33 4.35 -42.67 15.83
C ASP A 33 5.03 -41.36 15.36
N ALA A 34 6.33 -41.39 15.05
CA ALA A 34 7.00 -40.19 14.52
C ALA A 34 6.59 -39.90 13.07
N GLY A 35 6.32 -40.92 12.26
CA GLY A 35 5.79 -40.77 10.91
C GLY A 35 4.41 -40.09 10.90
N LEU A 36 3.49 -40.55 11.76
CA LEU A 36 2.18 -39.93 11.94
C LEU A 36 2.27 -38.51 12.46
N ALA A 37 3.13 -38.26 13.46
CA ALA A 37 3.33 -36.91 14.00
C ALA A 37 3.94 -35.94 12.96
N MET A 38 4.86 -36.40 12.11
CA MET A 38 5.43 -35.58 11.04
C MET A 38 4.42 -35.31 9.92
N SER A 39 3.60 -36.29 9.57
CA SER A 39 2.52 -36.12 8.59
C SER A 39 1.49 -35.09 9.09
N ASP A 40 1.04 -35.24 10.34
CA ASP A 40 0.11 -34.32 10.99
C ASP A 40 0.69 -32.90 11.05
N ARG A 41 1.96 -32.75 11.45
CA ARG A 41 2.64 -31.44 11.48
C ARG A 41 2.68 -30.75 10.12
N ARG A 42 2.84 -31.47 9.00
CA ARG A 42 2.80 -30.88 7.66
C ARG A 42 1.43 -30.34 7.31
N ASN A 43 0.37 -31.08 7.64
CA ASN A 43 -1.00 -30.62 7.45
C ASN A 43 -1.31 -29.40 8.31
N LEU A 44 -0.95 -29.45 9.60
CA LEU A 44 -1.08 -28.32 10.52
C LEU A 44 -0.36 -27.07 10.01
N GLN A 45 0.82 -27.21 9.41
CA GLN A 45 1.54 -26.09 8.82
C GLN A 45 0.77 -25.49 7.64
N ALA A 46 0.25 -26.30 6.72
CA ALA A 46 -0.54 -25.81 5.60
C ALA A 46 -1.83 -25.09 6.06
N TYR A 47 -2.47 -25.60 7.12
CA TYR A 47 -3.67 -24.98 7.69
C TYR A 47 -3.35 -23.66 8.40
N ALA A 48 -2.26 -23.61 9.17
CA ALA A 48 -1.80 -22.40 9.82
C ALA A 48 -1.44 -21.34 8.77
N ASP A 49 -0.72 -21.72 7.72
CA ASP A 49 -0.31 -20.85 6.63
C ASP A 49 -1.52 -20.23 5.91
N ALA A 50 -2.49 -21.07 5.51
CA ALA A 50 -3.72 -20.60 4.86
C ALA A 50 -4.56 -19.69 5.77
N SER A 51 -4.68 -20.06 7.04
CA SER A 51 -5.40 -19.31 8.07
C SER A 51 -4.79 -17.94 8.33
N ALA A 52 -3.48 -17.91 8.59
CA ALA A 52 -2.75 -16.68 8.86
C ALA A 52 -2.83 -15.73 7.67
N LEU A 53 -2.63 -16.25 6.44
CA LEU A 53 -2.71 -15.44 5.23
C LEU A 53 -4.12 -14.87 5.01
N ALA A 54 -5.17 -15.68 5.17
CA ALA A 54 -6.55 -15.23 4.99
C ALA A 54 -6.99 -14.23 6.06
N GLY A 55 -6.60 -14.46 7.32
CA GLY A 55 -6.85 -13.54 8.42
C GLY A 55 -6.11 -12.21 8.25
N ALA A 56 -4.83 -12.25 7.90
CA ALA A 56 -4.02 -11.06 7.69
C ALA A 56 -4.56 -10.16 6.55
N ARG A 57 -5.17 -10.73 5.51
CA ARG A 57 -5.87 -9.96 4.45
C ARG A 57 -7.08 -9.16 4.96
N SER A 58 -7.59 -9.48 6.14
CA SER A 58 -8.85 -8.96 6.65
C SER A 58 -8.69 -7.92 7.77
N TYR A 59 -7.47 -7.37 7.99
CA TYR A 59 -7.22 -6.31 8.98
C TYR A 59 -7.80 -4.94 8.62
N GLY A 60 -7.95 -4.60 7.33
CA GLY A 60 -8.41 -3.26 6.85
C GLY A 60 -9.70 -2.69 7.49
N PRO A 61 -10.69 -3.51 7.89
CA PRO A 61 -11.88 -3.06 8.63
C PRO A 61 -11.86 -3.29 10.16
N GLY A 62 -10.82 -3.90 10.74
CA GLY A 62 -10.69 -4.12 12.19
C GLY A 62 -10.21 -5.53 12.62
N VAL A 63 -9.57 -5.61 13.79
CA VAL A 63 -8.86 -6.80 14.32
C VAL A 63 -9.76 -8.04 14.47
N ASN A 64 -10.98 -7.87 15.00
CA ASN A 64 -11.89 -9.00 15.22
C ASN A 64 -12.32 -9.68 13.91
N LYS A 65 -12.40 -8.94 12.81
CA LYS A 65 -12.74 -9.51 11.50
C LYS A 65 -11.59 -10.35 10.94
N ALA A 66 -10.34 -9.95 11.18
CA ALA A 66 -9.17 -10.75 10.82
C ALA A 66 -9.19 -12.12 11.50
N HIS A 67 -9.44 -12.16 12.81
CA HIS A 67 -9.55 -13.41 13.57
C HIS A 67 -10.74 -14.26 13.13
N TRP A 68 -11.89 -13.63 12.88
CA TRP A 68 -13.09 -14.34 12.40
C TRP A 68 -12.83 -15.05 11.06
N VAL A 69 -12.14 -14.39 10.13
CA VAL A 69 -11.76 -14.99 8.84
C VAL A 69 -10.71 -16.08 9.04
N ALA A 70 -9.69 -15.86 9.88
CA ALA A 70 -8.69 -16.89 10.20
C ALA A 70 -9.34 -18.17 10.76
N MET A 71 -10.32 -18.03 11.65
CA MET A 71 -11.08 -19.13 12.24
C MET A 71 -11.99 -19.85 11.24
N GLN A 72 -12.58 -19.15 10.26
CA GLN A 72 -13.36 -19.80 9.20
C GLN A 72 -12.50 -20.70 8.31
N TYR A 73 -11.30 -20.25 7.96
CA TYR A 73 -10.35 -21.05 7.16
C TYR A 73 -9.85 -22.27 7.91
N LEU A 74 -9.62 -22.13 9.22
CA LEU A 74 -9.32 -23.26 10.10
C LEU A 74 -10.52 -24.20 10.23
N GLY A 75 -11.72 -23.66 10.33
CA GLY A 75 -12.96 -24.43 10.40
C GLY A 75 -13.14 -25.37 9.20
N ASN A 76 -12.90 -24.86 7.99
CA ASN A 76 -12.96 -25.67 6.78
C ASN A 76 -11.89 -26.78 6.75
N SER A 77 -10.72 -26.53 7.34
CA SER A 77 -9.60 -27.48 7.34
C SER A 77 -9.69 -28.52 8.46
N LEU A 78 -10.22 -28.13 9.62
CA LEU A 78 -10.25 -28.91 10.86
C LEU A 78 -11.65 -29.48 11.18
N GLY A 79 -12.66 -29.18 10.37
CA GLY A 79 -14.01 -29.73 10.49
C GLY A 79 -14.87 -29.08 11.58
N PHE A 80 -14.75 -27.77 11.78
CA PHE A 80 -15.63 -27.01 12.69
C PHE A 80 -16.20 -25.76 12.00
N ALA A 81 -17.24 -25.17 12.59
CA ALA A 81 -17.80 -23.90 12.13
C ALA A 81 -17.66 -22.84 13.22
N VAL A 82 -17.44 -21.59 12.83
CA VAL A 82 -17.65 -20.44 13.72
C VAL A 82 -19.16 -20.19 13.89
N PRO A 83 -19.64 -19.75 15.06
CA PRO A 83 -18.89 -19.25 16.23
C PRO A 83 -18.25 -20.35 17.11
N THR A 84 -17.10 -20.03 17.72
CA THR A 84 -16.41 -20.92 18.67
C THR A 84 -15.86 -20.13 19.86
N GLY A 85 -16.23 -20.52 21.08
CA GLY A 85 -15.75 -19.86 22.31
C GLY A 85 -16.03 -18.35 22.29
N ALA A 86 -14.98 -17.54 22.52
CA ALA A 86 -15.07 -16.07 22.50
C ALA A 86 -15.18 -15.47 21.08
N CYS A 87 -15.05 -16.28 20.02
CA CYS A 87 -15.22 -15.86 18.62
C CYS A 87 -16.68 -16.09 18.22
N SER A 88 -17.55 -15.14 18.57
CA SER A 88 -19.01 -15.24 18.46
C SER A 88 -19.59 -14.53 17.23
N SER A 89 -18.89 -13.54 16.68
CA SER A 89 -19.28 -12.84 15.45
C SER A 89 -18.10 -12.16 14.76
N VAL A 90 -18.32 -11.62 13.56
CA VAL A 90 -17.33 -10.82 12.82
C VAL A 90 -16.79 -9.64 13.62
N SER A 91 -17.62 -9.06 14.52
CA SER A 91 -17.23 -7.94 15.39
C SER A 91 -16.75 -8.37 16.77
N ALA A 92 -16.89 -9.65 17.14
CA ALA A 92 -16.56 -10.20 18.44
C ALA A 92 -15.76 -11.51 18.29
N CYS A 93 -14.48 -11.36 17.96
CA CYS A 93 -13.51 -12.46 17.85
C CYS A 93 -12.13 -11.96 18.28
N PRO A 94 -11.87 -11.84 19.60
CA PRO A 94 -10.63 -11.25 20.11
C PRO A 94 -9.43 -12.16 19.91
N ALA A 95 -8.21 -11.64 19.97
CA ALA A 95 -7.02 -12.49 20.07
C ALA A 95 -7.11 -13.38 21.32
N GLY A 96 -6.62 -14.62 21.24
CA GLY A 96 -6.76 -15.57 22.32
C GLY A 96 -6.55 -17.02 21.90
N THR A 97 -6.78 -17.93 22.84
CA THR A 97 -6.66 -19.37 22.62
C THR A 97 -8.05 -20.01 22.59
N TYR A 98 -8.26 -20.85 21.58
CA TYR A 98 -9.51 -21.55 21.29
C TYR A 98 -9.25 -23.06 21.28
N SER A 99 -10.20 -23.83 21.82
CA SER A 99 -10.13 -25.29 21.84
C SER A 99 -11.28 -25.86 21.02
N VAL A 100 -10.97 -26.65 19.99
CA VAL A 100 -11.93 -27.26 19.07
C VAL A 100 -11.48 -28.68 18.75
N THR A 101 -12.32 -29.68 19.01
CA THR A 101 -12.15 -31.07 18.55
C THR A 101 -10.72 -31.64 18.66
N GLY A 102 -10.07 -31.51 19.82
CA GLY A 102 -8.71 -32.03 20.05
C GLY A 102 -7.56 -31.12 19.54
N TYR A 103 -7.91 -29.99 18.93
CA TYR A 103 -7.00 -28.93 18.53
C TYR A 103 -7.03 -27.77 19.53
N THR A 104 -5.89 -27.10 19.68
CA THR A 104 -5.75 -25.81 20.35
C THR A 104 -5.22 -24.81 19.32
N ILE A 105 -5.99 -23.74 19.08
CA ILE A 105 -5.68 -22.67 18.15
C ILE A 105 -5.38 -21.42 18.96
N THR A 106 -4.24 -20.78 18.73
CA THR A 106 -3.90 -19.49 19.33
C THR A 106 -3.78 -18.46 18.22
N LEU A 107 -4.54 -17.37 18.35
CA LEU A 107 -4.44 -16.18 17.51
C LEU A 107 -3.80 -15.07 18.34
N SER A 108 -2.73 -14.48 17.84
CA SER A 108 -2.11 -13.32 18.46
C SER A 108 -1.79 -12.25 17.43
N ASP A 109 -2.06 -11.01 17.82
CA ASP A 109 -1.71 -9.82 17.07
C ASP A 109 -0.31 -9.36 17.44
N SER A 110 0.50 -9.00 16.44
CA SER A 110 1.77 -8.32 16.67
C SER A 110 1.97 -7.13 15.73
N TRP A 111 2.91 -6.26 16.13
CA TRP A 111 3.26 -5.03 15.42
C TRP A 111 4.42 -5.30 14.48
N ARG A 112 4.36 -4.76 13.25
CA ARG A 112 5.53 -4.77 12.38
C ARG A 112 6.60 -3.84 12.96
N VAL A 113 7.83 -4.33 13.10
CA VAL A 113 8.98 -3.50 13.46
C VAL A 113 9.15 -2.43 12.37
N ASN A 114 9.12 -1.14 12.76
CA ASN A 114 9.05 0.04 11.88
C ASN A 114 7.70 0.28 11.15
N GLY A 115 6.59 -0.26 11.63
CA GLY A 115 5.24 0.05 11.11
C GLY A 115 4.70 1.42 11.57
N ILE A 116 3.84 2.04 10.76
CA ILE A 116 3.45 3.47 10.85
C ILE A 116 2.16 3.74 11.63
N PHE A 117 1.48 2.71 12.12
CA PHE A 117 0.18 2.88 12.76
C PHE A 117 0.06 2.12 14.07
N ASN A 118 -0.81 2.65 14.96
CA ASN A 118 -1.37 1.99 16.16
C ASN A 118 -2.46 0.94 15.82
N TYR A 119 -2.38 0.24 14.67
CA TYR A 119 -3.13 -1.00 14.40
C TYR A 119 -2.22 -2.22 14.19
N PRO A 120 -2.53 -3.40 14.78
CA PRO A 120 -1.74 -4.60 14.55
C PRO A 120 -1.74 -4.99 13.07
N SER A 121 -0.57 -5.34 12.56
CA SER A 121 -0.32 -5.56 11.12
C SER A 121 0.23 -6.95 10.82
N VAL A 122 0.32 -7.79 11.84
CA VAL A 122 0.89 -9.14 11.80
C VAL A 122 -0.05 -10.06 12.58
N LEU A 123 -0.52 -11.12 11.92
CA LEU A 123 -1.31 -12.18 12.54
C LEU A 123 -0.43 -13.41 12.72
N ASP A 124 -0.31 -13.85 13.97
CA ASP A 124 0.31 -15.10 14.35
C ASP A 124 -0.79 -16.14 14.64
N VAL A 125 -0.73 -17.26 13.92
CA VAL A 125 -1.62 -18.40 14.10
C VAL A 125 -0.79 -19.60 14.55
N VAL A 126 -1.10 -20.14 15.71
CA VAL A 126 -0.52 -21.39 16.21
C VAL A 126 -1.60 -22.43 16.31
N ILE A 127 -1.38 -23.60 15.73
CA ILE A 127 -2.29 -24.74 15.85
C ILE A 127 -1.51 -25.87 16.50
N SER A 128 -2.10 -26.50 17.52
CA SER A 128 -1.60 -27.74 18.07
C SER A 128 -2.67 -28.81 18.10
N HIS A 129 -2.28 -30.05 17.87
CA HIS A 129 -3.16 -31.20 17.83
C HIS A 129 -2.60 -32.28 18.76
N THR A 130 -3.49 -32.91 19.53
CA THR A 130 -3.13 -34.02 20.42
C THR A 130 -3.82 -35.30 19.95
N GLN A 131 -3.04 -36.27 19.47
CA GLN A 131 -3.56 -37.54 18.95
C GLN A 131 -3.10 -38.73 19.80
N PRO A 132 -3.86 -39.84 19.83
CA PRO A 132 -3.44 -41.06 20.49
C PRO A 132 -2.22 -41.67 19.79
N SER A 133 -1.22 -42.08 20.56
CA SER A 133 -0.10 -42.89 20.05
C SER A 133 -0.53 -44.33 19.75
N ILE A 134 0.19 -45.00 18.85
CA ILE A 134 -0.04 -46.40 18.49
C ILE A 134 0.92 -47.31 19.26
N LEU A 135 2.23 -47.20 19.00
CA LEU A 135 3.24 -48.07 19.61
C LEU A 135 3.91 -47.41 20.81
N ALA A 136 3.97 -46.08 20.86
CA ALA A 136 4.54 -45.35 22.00
C ALA A 136 3.74 -45.60 23.30
N ARG A 137 2.49 -46.08 23.19
CA ARG A 137 1.69 -46.58 24.33
C ARG A 137 2.35 -47.73 25.06
N MET A 138 3.07 -48.59 24.35
CA MET A 138 3.82 -49.70 24.94
C MET A 138 5.01 -49.20 25.78
N LEU A 139 5.45 -47.95 25.56
CA LEU A 139 6.51 -47.28 26.30
C LEU A 139 5.97 -46.24 27.31
N GLY A 140 4.66 -46.22 27.55
CA GLY A 140 4.01 -45.34 28.54
C GLY A 140 3.55 -43.97 28.01
N PHE A 141 3.77 -43.66 26.73
CA PHE A 141 3.27 -42.43 26.12
C PHE A 141 1.90 -42.69 25.49
N SER A 142 0.82 -42.12 26.04
CA SER A 142 -0.56 -42.37 25.58
C SER A 142 -1.03 -41.45 24.44
N THR A 143 -0.35 -40.32 24.26
CA THR A 143 -0.65 -39.31 23.24
C THR A 143 0.62 -38.68 22.66
N LEU A 144 0.49 -38.10 21.49
CA LEU A 144 1.50 -37.32 20.78
C LEU A 144 0.93 -35.94 20.50
N LYS A 145 1.75 -34.90 20.71
CA LYS A 145 1.39 -33.52 20.40
C LYS A 145 2.19 -33.03 19.20
N ALA A 146 1.49 -32.59 18.16
CA ALA A 146 2.07 -31.88 17.04
C ALA A 146 1.63 -30.40 17.09
N ALA A 147 2.50 -29.50 16.64
CA ALA A 147 2.18 -28.09 16.55
C ALA A 147 2.85 -27.46 15.34
N ALA A 148 2.17 -26.48 14.76
CA ALA A 148 2.66 -25.64 13.69
C ALA A 148 2.27 -24.19 13.96
N SER A 149 3.07 -23.26 13.46
CA SER A 149 2.81 -21.83 13.57
C SER A 149 3.03 -21.18 12.22
N ALA A 150 2.19 -20.22 11.91
CA ALA A 150 2.33 -19.37 10.75
C ALA A 150 2.19 -17.92 11.18
N ARG A 151 3.06 -17.08 10.64
CA ARG A 151 2.97 -15.65 10.76
C ARG A 151 2.66 -15.08 9.38
N ALA A 152 1.65 -14.25 9.30
CA ALA A 152 1.31 -13.54 8.08
C ALA A 152 1.20 -12.05 8.36
N THR A 153 1.79 -11.27 7.47
CA THR A 153 1.57 -9.82 7.44
C THR A 153 0.46 -9.52 6.46
N ILE A 154 -0.26 -8.40 6.67
CA ILE A 154 -1.32 -7.94 5.76
C ILE A 154 -0.81 -7.98 4.30
N PRO A 155 -1.43 -8.79 3.41
CA PRO A 155 -1.15 -8.76 1.99
C PRO A 155 -1.77 -7.54 1.36
N GLY A 156 -0.90 -6.74 0.77
CA GLY A 156 -1.31 -5.67 -0.10
C GLY A 156 -1.49 -4.32 0.59
N PRO A 157 -1.97 -3.35 -0.19
CA PRO A 157 -1.61 -1.96 -0.04
C PRO A 157 -2.28 -1.27 1.15
N GLN A 158 -1.53 -0.40 1.85
CA GLN A 158 -2.15 0.54 2.78
C GLN A 158 -2.86 1.62 1.96
N PHE A 159 -4.18 1.74 2.13
CA PHE A 159 -4.96 2.80 1.53
C PHE A 159 -4.74 4.09 2.32
N ASN A 160 -3.92 4.98 1.79
CA ASN A 160 -3.76 6.31 2.37
C ASN A 160 -4.62 7.29 1.58
N GLY A 161 -5.74 7.69 2.20
CA GLY A 161 -6.63 8.69 1.63
C GLY A 161 -5.92 10.03 1.47
N ALA A 162 -6.14 10.67 0.32
CA ALA A 162 -5.68 12.03 0.13
C ALA A 162 -6.53 12.94 1.03
N ALA A 163 -5.87 13.70 1.89
CA ALA A 163 -6.54 14.62 2.80
C ALA A 163 -6.77 16.01 2.16
N TYR A 164 -5.97 16.36 1.16
CA TYR A 164 -5.93 17.69 0.55
C TYR A 164 -5.78 17.60 -0.96
N ALA A 165 -6.45 18.50 -1.69
CA ALA A 165 -6.23 18.71 -3.12
C ALA A 165 -4.86 19.36 -3.35
N VAL A 166 -4.49 20.32 -2.50
CA VAL A 166 -3.20 21.00 -2.52
C VAL A 166 -2.63 21.05 -1.10
N ALA A 167 -1.39 20.61 -0.93
CA ALA A 167 -0.65 20.65 0.32
C ALA A 167 0.76 21.22 0.10
N ALA A 168 1.04 22.41 0.63
CA ALA A 168 2.40 22.97 0.74
C ALA A 168 2.92 22.73 2.17
N VAL A 169 3.80 21.74 2.35
CA VAL A 169 4.14 21.20 3.68
C VAL A 169 5.26 21.95 4.43
N ALA A 170 5.99 22.83 3.75
CA ALA A 170 7.13 23.56 4.31
C ALA A 170 7.10 25.08 4.07
N GLY A 171 6.20 25.59 3.23
CA GLY A 171 6.05 27.03 3.02
C GLY A 171 4.72 27.41 2.39
N ASP A 172 4.76 28.39 1.50
CA ASP A 172 3.56 28.97 0.89
C ASP A 172 3.00 28.10 -0.24
N ALA A 173 1.67 28.13 -0.36
CA ALA A 173 0.93 27.73 -1.53
C ALA A 173 0.44 28.98 -2.27
N LEU A 174 1.36 29.60 -3.02
CA LEU A 174 1.12 30.82 -3.77
C LEU A 174 0.52 30.50 -5.14
N ILE A 175 -0.70 30.97 -5.39
CA ILE A 175 -1.40 30.81 -6.66
C ILE A 175 -1.80 32.18 -7.18
N ASN A 176 -0.87 32.81 -7.91
CA ASN A 176 -1.09 34.07 -8.58
C ASN A 176 -1.72 33.78 -9.94
N GLY A 177 -2.98 34.20 -10.11
CA GLY A 177 -3.63 34.14 -11.41
C GLY A 177 -2.98 35.09 -12.43
N GLY A 178 -3.23 34.83 -13.70
CA GLY A 178 -3.00 35.76 -14.80
C GLY A 178 -4.33 36.18 -15.42
N GLY A 179 -4.42 37.44 -15.88
CA GLY A 179 -5.58 37.94 -16.64
C GLY A 179 -6.92 37.94 -15.87
N ALA A 180 -8.04 37.84 -16.60
CA ALA A 180 -9.40 37.86 -16.04
C ALA A 180 -9.91 36.47 -15.57
N ALA A 181 -9.08 35.43 -15.64
CA ALA A 181 -9.47 34.05 -15.37
C ALA A 181 -9.23 33.67 -13.89
N PHE A 182 -10.29 33.23 -13.22
CA PHE A 182 -10.24 32.76 -11.82
C PHE A 182 -9.45 31.44 -11.71
N GLN A 183 -8.58 31.38 -10.71
CA GLN A 183 -7.85 30.17 -10.35
C GLN A 183 -8.67 29.42 -9.31
N THR A 184 -8.93 28.13 -9.50
CA THR A 184 -9.84 27.38 -8.60
C THR A 184 -9.19 26.12 -8.06
N VAL A 185 -9.28 25.92 -6.74
CA VAL A 185 -8.97 24.65 -6.06
C VAL A 185 -10.28 24.06 -5.56
N THR A 186 -10.66 22.87 -6.03
CA THR A 186 -12.00 22.32 -5.76
C THR A 186 -12.10 21.43 -4.52
N GLY A 187 -11.00 21.21 -3.80
CA GLY A 187 -10.92 20.38 -2.60
C GLY A 187 -10.17 21.04 -1.43
N PRO A 188 -9.96 20.32 -0.32
CA PRO A 188 -9.33 20.87 0.88
C PRO A 188 -7.89 21.30 0.64
N VAL A 189 -7.42 22.29 1.40
CA VAL A 189 -6.09 22.87 1.24
C VAL A 189 -5.29 22.81 2.53
N TYR A 190 -4.02 22.45 2.43
CA TYR A 190 -3.03 22.61 3.48
C TYR A 190 -1.92 23.57 3.02
N ALA A 191 -1.58 24.55 3.85
CA ALA A 191 -0.40 25.39 3.63
C ALA A 191 0.36 25.56 4.93
N TYR A 192 1.67 25.30 4.92
CA TYR A 192 2.48 25.47 6.11
C TYR A 192 2.52 26.94 6.52
N ASN A 193 2.65 27.87 5.58
CA ASN A 193 2.68 29.30 5.90
C ASN A 193 1.42 30.03 5.43
N SER A 194 1.29 30.34 4.14
CA SER A 194 0.12 31.04 3.60
C SER A 194 -0.42 30.39 2.31
N PHE A 195 -1.71 30.59 2.03
CA PHE A 195 -2.40 30.10 0.83
C PHE A 195 -3.15 31.22 0.12
N GLY A 196 -3.01 31.30 -1.20
CA GLY A 196 -3.74 32.24 -2.05
C GLY A 196 -2.82 33.02 -2.98
N ALA A 197 -3.27 34.18 -3.44
CA ALA A 197 -2.50 35.12 -4.25
C ALA A 197 -1.93 36.26 -3.41
N ASN A 198 -0.90 36.94 -3.93
CA ASN A 198 -0.29 38.12 -3.30
C ASN A 198 -0.68 39.46 -3.94
N ASP A 199 -1.46 39.46 -5.04
CA ASP A 199 -1.89 40.66 -5.77
C ASP A 199 -3.38 40.62 -6.20
N VAL A 200 -4.01 41.80 -6.27
CA VAL A 200 -5.40 42.00 -6.72
C VAL A 200 -5.36 42.43 -8.19
N PRO A 201 -6.22 41.90 -9.10
CA PRO A 201 -7.43 41.09 -8.86
C PRO A 201 -7.26 39.56 -8.89
N HIS A 202 -6.04 39.03 -8.83
CA HIS A 202 -5.72 37.65 -9.20
C HIS A 202 -5.88 36.60 -8.08
N SER A 203 -6.82 36.82 -7.15
CA SER A 203 -7.04 35.94 -5.99
C SER A 203 -7.49 34.52 -6.35
N THR A 204 -7.10 33.56 -5.51
CA THR A 204 -7.47 32.14 -5.63
C THR A 204 -8.89 31.88 -5.10
N GLY A 205 -9.71 31.17 -5.86
CA GLY A 205 -11.05 30.74 -5.49
C GLY A 205 -11.09 29.31 -4.93
N VAL A 206 -11.86 29.11 -3.86
CA VAL A 206 -12.17 27.78 -3.30
C VAL A 206 -13.69 27.67 -3.05
N PRO A 207 -14.42 26.70 -3.61
CA PRO A 207 -15.85 26.54 -3.31
C PRO A 207 -16.04 26.13 -1.85
N SER A 208 -17.14 26.52 -1.19
CA SER A 208 -17.38 26.14 0.22
C SER A 208 -17.65 24.64 0.39
N ILE A 209 -18.11 23.97 -0.67
CA ILE A 209 -18.34 22.53 -0.74
C ILE A 209 -17.31 21.90 -1.69
N GLN A 210 -16.78 20.74 -1.31
CA GLN A 210 -15.88 19.98 -2.17
C GLN A 210 -16.59 19.59 -3.47
N THR A 211 -15.95 19.87 -4.59
CA THR A 211 -16.43 19.47 -5.91
C THR A 211 -15.45 18.50 -6.56
N ASN A 212 -16.01 17.45 -7.15
CA ASN A 212 -15.29 16.41 -7.87
C ASN A 212 -14.69 16.97 -9.18
N TYR A 213 -13.92 16.14 -9.89
CA TYR A 213 -13.19 16.55 -11.08
C TYR A 213 -14.08 17.07 -12.23
N ASP A 214 -15.34 16.64 -12.25
CA ASP A 214 -16.37 17.02 -13.22
C ASP A 214 -17.18 18.25 -12.77
N GLY A 215 -16.86 18.84 -11.62
CA GLY A 215 -17.55 19.98 -11.02
C GLY A 215 -18.80 19.61 -10.23
N THR A 216 -19.17 18.33 -10.14
CA THR A 216 -20.28 17.88 -9.29
C THR A 216 -19.88 17.91 -7.81
N ASN A 217 -20.83 18.06 -6.90
CA ASN A 217 -20.51 18.02 -5.47
C ASN A 217 -20.07 16.62 -5.03
N CYS A 218 -19.11 16.55 -4.11
CA CYS A 218 -18.74 15.29 -3.47
C CYS A 218 -19.94 14.68 -2.71
N PRO A 219 -20.05 13.34 -2.63
CA PRO A 219 -21.09 12.66 -1.86
C PRO A 219 -21.14 13.16 -0.41
N ASN A 220 -22.35 13.42 0.10
CA ASN A 220 -22.62 14.03 1.41
C ASN A 220 -22.22 15.51 1.55
N ASN A 221 -21.84 16.18 0.45
CA ASN A 221 -21.47 17.60 0.42
C ASN A 221 -20.47 18.01 1.52
N PRO A 222 -19.32 17.33 1.65
CA PRO A 222 -18.31 17.71 2.63
C PRO A 222 -17.81 19.13 2.36
N GLN A 223 -17.62 19.91 3.42
CA GLN A 223 -17.12 21.28 3.31
C GLN A 223 -15.64 21.29 2.91
N ASN A 224 -15.26 22.30 2.13
CA ASN A 224 -13.86 22.66 1.96
C ASN A 224 -13.35 23.41 3.20
N PHE A 225 -12.03 23.34 3.41
CA PHE A 225 -11.35 23.98 4.52
C PHE A 225 -9.90 24.28 4.15
N LEU A 226 -9.29 25.20 4.89
CA LEU A 226 -7.87 25.51 4.84
C LEU A 226 -7.24 25.20 6.19
N ASP A 227 -6.25 24.34 6.18
CA ASP A 227 -5.42 24.05 7.34
C ASP A 227 -4.05 24.73 7.20
N ASN A 228 -3.64 25.44 8.25
CA ASN A 228 -2.40 26.18 8.29
C ASN A 228 -1.40 25.58 9.27
N GLY A 229 -0.14 25.36 8.86
CA GLY A 229 0.87 24.73 9.69
C GLY A 229 1.65 25.62 10.66
N GLY A 230 1.89 26.87 10.29
CA GLY A 230 2.89 27.75 10.90
C GLY A 230 2.37 29.12 11.35
N GLY A 231 1.11 29.45 11.09
CA GLY A 231 0.49 30.71 11.55
C GLY A 231 -0.79 31.11 10.80
N SER A 232 -1.24 32.35 11.03
CA SER A 232 -2.38 32.93 10.31
C SER A 232 -2.04 33.15 8.82
N ASN A 233 -2.99 32.87 7.93
CA ASN A 233 -2.81 33.09 6.49
C ASN A 233 -2.63 34.59 6.19
N SER A 234 -1.56 34.96 5.50
CA SER A 234 -1.28 36.34 5.09
C SER A 234 -1.58 36.62 3.61
N LEU A 235 -1.90 35.58 2.84
CA LEU A 235 -2.26 35.67 1.42
C LEU A 235 -3.78 35.76 1.23
N ASN A 236 -4.18 36.28 0.08
CA ASN A 236 -5.59 36.51 -0.25
C ASN A 236 -6.18 35.34 -1.04
N TYR A 237 -7.29 34.80 -0.55
CA TYR A 237 -8.14 33.85 -1.27
C TYR A 237 -9.62 34.20 -1.01
N HIS A 238 -10.52 33.72 -1.86
CA HIS A 238 -11.96 33.92 -1.68
C HIS A 238 -12.72 32.62 -1.87
N THR A 239 -13.94 32.57 -1.34
CA THR A 239 -14.87 31.50 -1.67
C THR A 239 -15.57 31.78 -2.98
N THR A 240 -15.63 30.79 -3.87
CA THR A 240 -16.24 31.00 -5.21
C THR A 240 -17.75 31.17 -5.15
N ASP A 241 -18.38 30.73 -4.05
CA ASP A 241 -19.82 30.83 -3.78
C ASP A 241 -20.16 31.90 -2.74
N GLY A 242 -19.18 32.70 -2.31
CA GLY A 242 -19.36 33.75 -1.28
C GLY A 242 -19.66 33.21 0.13
N GLY A 243 -19.55 31.89 0.35
CA GLY A 243 -19.72 31.27 1.67
C GLY A 243 -18.52 31.51 2.61
N PRO A 244 -18.63 31.18 3.90
CA PRO A 244 -17.46 31.15 4.78
C PRO A 244 -16.57 29.95 4.44
N MET A 245 -15.25 30.10 4.61
CA MET A 245 -14.31 28.97 4.54
C MET A 245 -13.72 28.71 5.94
N PRO A 246 -13.89 27.50 6.51
CA PRO A 246 -13.22 27.12 7.75
C PRO A 246 -11.70 27.21 7.61
N ILE A 247 -11.04 27.83 8.58
CA ILE A 247 -9.59 27.90 8.68
C ILE A 247 -9.14 27.31 10.02
N THR A 248 -8.26 26.32 9.99
CA THR A 248 -7.67 25.73 11.20
C THR A 248 -6.18 26.05 11.27
N PRO A 249 -5.73 26.87 12.24
CA PRO A 249 -4.29 27.12 12.42
C PRO A 249 -3.60 26.01 13.23
N ASN A 250 -2.27 25.94 13.09
CA ASN A 250 -1.37 25.01 13.80
C ASN A 250 -1.62 23.52 13.53
N VAL A 251 -2.05 23.18 12.31
CA VAL A 251 -2.23 21.79 11.89
C VAL A 251 -0.87 21.21 11.43
N PRO A 252 -0.42 20.07 11.99
CA PRO A 252 0.86 19.48 11.59
C PRO A 252 0.86 19.08 10.10
N PRO A 253 2.04 19.08 9.44
CA PRO A 253 2.14 18.70 8.04
C PRO A 253 1.56 17.31 7.75
N PRO A 254 0.79 17.15 6.66
CA PRO A 254 0.25 15.85 6.27
C PRO A 254 1.34 14.97 5.66
N THR A 255 1.95 14.11 6.47
CA THR A 255 2.99 13.16 6.06
C THR A 255 2.41 11.78 5.68
N ASN A 256 1.16 11.74 5.21
CA ASN A 256 0.39 10.51 5.04
C ASN A 256 1.02 9.52 4.03
N TYR A 257 1.93 9.98 3.17
CA TYR A 257 2.53 9.13 2.11
C TYR A 257 4.03 8.87 2.29
N ASP A 258 4.63 9.29 3.41
CA ASP A 258 6.09 9.21 3.63
C ASP A 258 6.70 7.81 3.42
N ASN A 259 5.92 6.78 3.73
CA ASN A 259 6.36 5.40 3.67
C ASN A 259 5.60 4.56 2.63
N ALA A 260 4.94 5.24 1.68
CA ALA A 260 4.07 4.64 0.67
C ALA A 260 4.74 4.58 -0.72
N SER A 261 6.08 4.60 -0.79
CA SER A 261 6.81 4.63 -2.06
C SER A 261 6.38 3.47 -2.96
N PRO A 262 5.95 3.73 -4.20
CA PRO A 262 5.77 2.67 -5.19
C PRO A 262 7.08 1.90 -5.38
N VAL A 263 6.99 0.57 -5.52
CA VAL A 263 8.15 -0.31 -5.70
C VAL A 263 8.25 -0.70 -7.17
N ALA A 264 9.37 -0.37 -7.79
CA ALA A 264 9.66 -0.73 -9.19
C ALA A 264 10.03 -2.22 -9.32
N PRO A 265 9.74 -2.84 -10.47
CA PRO A 265 10.30 -4.15 -10.81
C PRO A 265 11.82 -4.12 -10.72
N ASN A 266 12.43 -5.23 -10.29
CA ASN A 266 13.88 -5.37 -10.16
C ASN A 266 14.58 -5.60 -11.52
N VAL A 267 14.35 -4.70 -12.47
CA VAL A 267 14.97 -4.67 -13.80
C VAL A 267 15.58 -3.29 -13.96
N THR A 268 16.87 -3.21 -14.31
CA THR A 268 17.58 -1.93 -14.45
C THR A 268 17.95 -1.67 -15.90
N TYR A 269 17.61 -0.48 -16.39
CA TYR A 269 17.97 0.02 -17.70
C TYR A 269 19.02 1.13 -17.56
N VAL A 270 20.05 1.07 -18.39
CA VAL A 270 21.12 2.10 -18.45
C VAL A 270 21.09 2.86 -19.78
N THR A 271 20.23 2.46 -20.71
CA THR A 271 20.01 3.12 -22.00
C THR A 271 18.55 3.10 -22.39
N ALA A 272 18.13 4.09 -23.18
CA ALA A 272 16.76 4.18 -23.70
C ALA A 272 16.37 2.99 -24.58
N ALA A 273 17.33 2.41 -25.32
CA ALA A 273 17.07 1.25 -26.19
C ALA A 273 16.71 -0.02 -25.40
N GLN A 274 17.28 -0.20 -24.21
CA GLN A 274 16.96 -1.33 -23.33
C GLN A 274 15.63 -1.17 -22.61
N ALA A 275 15.24 0.08 -22.35
CA ALA A 275 14.04 0.43 -21.60
C ALA A 275 12.76 0.45 -22.46
N LYS A 276 12.85 0.09 -23.74
CA LYS A 276 11.73 0.08 -24.68
C LYS A 276 11.38 -1.33 -25.13
N ASP A 277 10.08 -1.60 -25.25
CA ASP A 277 9.58 -2.84 -25.82
C ASP A 277 9.70 -2.85 -27.36
N ALA A 278 9.23 -3.94 -27.99
CA ALA A 278 9.25 -4.10 -29.44
C ALA A 278 8.43 -3.04 -30.21
N PHE A 279 7.50 -2.36 -29.53
CA PHE A 279 6.67 -1.29 -30.08
C PHE A 279 7.25 0.10 -29.79
N GLY A 280 8.37 0.18 -29.07
CA GLY A 280 9.02 1.44 -28.70
C GLY A 280 8.43 2.11 -27.45
N HIS A 281 7.56 1.42 -26.71
CA HIS A 281 6.97 1.91 -25.47
C HIS A 281 7.93 1.72 -24.30
N TRP A 282 7.95 2.67 -23.37
CA TRP A 282 8.74 2.56 -22.15
C TRP A 282 8.22 1.43 -21.27
N MET A 283 9.13 0.61 -20.73
CA MET A 283 8.83 -0.50 -19.84
C MET A 283 9.04 -0.11 -18.37
N PRO A 284 8.21 -0.60 -17.43
CA PRO A 284 8.42 -0.35 -16.01
C PRO A 284 9.75 -0.97 -15.52
N GLY A 285 10.36 -0.36 -14.50
CA GLY A 285 11.67 -0.77 -13.98
C GLY A 285 12.48 0.41 -13.42
N ILE A 286 13.78 0.19 -13.25
CA ILE A 286 14.74 1.14 -12.69
C ILE A 286 15.54 1.77 -13.84
N TYR A 287 15.54 3.10 -13.93
CA TYR A 287 16.19 3.89 -14.96
C TYR A 287 17.40 4.59 -14.35
N ASN A 288 18.60 4.16 -14.73
CA ASN A 288 19.84 4.66 -14.12
C ASN A 288 20.56 5.64 -15.05
N GLY A 289 20.64 6.90 -14.63
CA GLY A 289 21.34 7.98 -15.34
C GLY A 289 20.49 8.72 -16.38
N PHE A 290 19.23 8.35 -16.58
CA PHE A 290 18.32 9.01 -17.53
C PHE A 290 16.86 8.88 -17.10
N ALA A 291 16.02 9.81 -17.54
CA ALA A 291 14.57 9.73 -17.41
C ALA A 291 13.92 9.30 -18.74
N PRO A 292 12.80 8.55 -18.72
CA PRO A 292 11.99 8.35 -19.92
C PRO A 292 11.48 9.71 -20.43
N SER A 293 11.60 9.95 -21.74
CA SER A 293 11.26 11.23 -22.35
C SER A 293 10.57 11.03 -23.69
N GLY A 294 9.36 11.59 -23.84
CA GLY A 294 8.51 11.45 -25.02
C GLY A 294 8.00 10.03 -25.29
N GLY A 295 7.04 9.89 -26.20
CA GLY A 295 6.47 8.57 -26.56
C GLY A 295 5.48 8.04 -25.51
N THR A 296 5.29 6.73 -25.46
CA THR A 296 4.27 6.06 -24.63
C THR A 296 4.89 5.23 -23.49
N MET A 297 4.25 5.21 -22.33
CA MET A 297 4.61 4.38 -21.18
C MET A 297 3.60 3.23 -21.00
N ASN A 298 4.13 2.03 -20.79
CA ASN A 298 3.33 0.90 -20.32
C ASN A 298 2.92 1.12 -18.84
N SER A 299 1.84 0.49 -18.37
CA SER A 299 1.45 0.61 -16.97
C SER A 299 2.51 0.01 -16.02
N GLY A 300 2.62 0.58 -14.82
CA GLY A 300 3.55 0.13 -13.80
C GLY A 300 4.42 1.24 -13.20
N VAL A 301 5.46 0.81 -12.48
CA VAL A 301 6.32 1.70 -11.68
C VAL A 301 7.67 1.92 -12.35
N TYR A 302 8.05 3.19 -12.46
CA TYR A 302 9.26 3.69 -13.10
C TYR A 302 10.11 4.39 -12.06
N LYS A 303 11.15 3.73 -11.55
CA LYS A 303 12.08 4.35 -10.62
C LYS A 303 13.24 4.97 -11.38
N ILE A 304 13.45 6.26 -11.26
CA ILE A 304 14.63 6.94 -11.82
C ILE A 304 15.66 7.06 -10.70
N ILE A 305 16.93 6.87 -11.05
CA ILE A 305 18.08 7.05 -10.15
C ILE A 305 19.24 7.68 -10.90
N ASN A 306 20.07 8.44 -10.18
CA ASN A 306 21.28 9.09 -10.68
C ASN A 306 21.05 9.97 -11.93
N ALA A 307 19.84 10.46 -12.16
CA ALA A 307 19.54 11.29 -13.31
C ALA A 307 19.74 12.79 -13.00
N THR A 308 20.35 13.50 -13.95
CA THR A 308 20.54 14.96 -13.89
C THR A 308 19.64 15.72 -14.86
N ASN A 309 19.05 15.02 -15.83
CA ASN A 309 18.07 15.53 -16.78
C ASN A 309 16.75 14.79 -16.58
N LEU A 310 15.82 15.45 -15.88
CA LEU A 310 14.50 14.92 -15.55
C LEU A 310 13.42 15.56 -16.43
N ASN A 311 13.61 15.55 -17.75
CA ASN A 311 12.61 16.06 -18.68
C ASN A 311 11.77 14.92 -19.26
N LEU A 312 10.49 14.88 -18.88
CA LEU A 312 9.55 13.86 -19.36
C LEU A 312 9.11 14.09 -20.82
N GLY A 313 9.26 15.30 -21.36
CA GLY A 313 8.84 15.64 -22.71
C GLY A 313 7.34 15.39 -22.94
N SER A 314 6.95 15.11 -24.18
CA SER A 314 5.57 14.80 -24.57
C SER A 314 5.19 13.33 -24.30
N ILE A 315 5.53 12.82 -23.11
CA ILE A 315 5.26 11.42 -22.75
C ILE A 315 3.78 11.22 -22.42
N THR A 316 3.24 10.06 -22.79
CA THR A 316 1.84 9.70 -22.54
C THR A 316 1.71 8.26 -22.02
N ASN A 317 0.59 7.92 -21.38
CA ASN A 317 0.19 6.52 -21.21
C ASN A 317 -0.06 5.85 -22.58
N THR A 318 -0.01 4.51 -22.62
CA THR A 318 -0.23 3.71 -23.84
C THR A 318 -1.60 3.99 -24.48
N ILE A 319 -2.63 4.27 -23.67
CA ILE A 319 -3.90 4.86 -24.11
C ILE A 319 -4.07 6.19 -23.37
N HIS A 320 -4.19 7.28 -24.11
CA HIS A 320 -4.55 8.56 -23.51
C HIS A 320 -6.04 8.58 -23.20
N THR A 321 -6.37 8.71 -21.91
CA THR A 321 -7.70 9.08 -21.43
C THR A 321 -7.66 10.51 -20.90
N PRO A 322 -8.75 11.31 -20.97
CA PRO A 322 -8.76 12.62 -20.35
C PRO A 322 -8.58 12.53 -18.83
N SER A 323 -7.88 13.48 -18.21
CA SER A 323 -7.74 13.54 -16.74
C SER A 323 -9.10 13.54 -16.03
N GLY A 324 -9.22 12.72 -14.97
CA GLY A 324 -10.48 12.49 -14.27
C GLY A 324 -11.30 11.32 -14.82
N THR A 325 -10.81 10.54 -15.79
CA THR A 325 -11.49 9.33 -16.27
C THR A 325 -10.69 8.07 -15.94
N SER A 326 -11.37 6.94 -15.77
CA SER A 326 -10.69 5.66 -15.54
C SER A 326 -9.89 5.23 -16.76
N ASP A 327 -8.66 4.77 -16.53
CA ASP A 327 -7.77 4.22 -17.57
C ASP A 327 -7.80 2.68 -17.50
N PRO A 328 -8.41 1.98 -18.47
CA PRO A 328 -8.51 0.52 -18.45
C PRO A 328 -7.17 -0.19 -18.69
N THR A 329 -6.09 0.54 -18.95
CA THR A 329 -4.75 -0.01 -19.22
C THR A 329 -3.80 0.00 -18.03
N GLY A 330 -4.24 0.56 -16.90
CA GLY A 330 -3.52 0.59 -15.61
C GLY A 330 -2.68 1.86 -15.41
N ALA A 331 -2.42 2.23 -14.14
CA ALA A 331 -1.71 3.47 -13.82
C ALA A 331 -0.19 3.43 -14.04
N VAL A 332 0.40 4.62 -14.18
CA VAL A 332 1.84 4.86 -14.24
C VAL A 332 2.29 5.61 -13.00
N ALA A 333 3.30 5.08 -12.30
CA ALA A 333 3.93 5.77 -11.17
C ALA A 333 5.42 6.03 -11.45
N ILE A 334 5.84 7.28 -11.36
CA ILE A 334 7.25 7.70 -11.46
C ILE A 334 7.81 7.94 -10.06
N VAL A 335 8.91 7.28 -9.73
CA VAL A 335 9.58 7.40 -8.43
C VAL A 335 10.94 8.05 -8.61
N LEU A 336 11.17 9.15 -7.92
CA LEU A 336 12.44 9.86 -7.82
C LEU A 336 13.03 9.68 -6.43
N ASP A 337 14.35 9.63 -6.32
CA ASP A 337 15.02 9.57 -5.02
C ASP A 337 16.14 10.61 -4.87
N SER A 338 16.82 10.59 -3.72
CA SER A 338 17.90 11.53 -3.40
C SER A 338 19.11 11.49 -4.36
N SER A 339 19.23 10.45 -5.19
CA SER A 339 20.31 10.38 -6.19
C SER A 339 20.01 11.22 -7.43
N ASP A 340 18.75 11.58 -7.66
CA ASP A 340 18.34 12.44 -8.76
C ASP A 340 18.51 13.91 -8.40
N THR A 341 18.90 14.73 -9.37
CA THR A 341 19.17 16.16 -9.16
C THR A 341 18.59 17.02 -10.27
N GLY A 342 18.37 18.29 -9.97
CA GLY A 342 17.89 19.28 -10.94
C GLY A 342 16.38 19.49 -10.91
N THR A 343 15.82 19.77 -12.08
CA THR A 343 14.41 20.13 -12.26
C THR A 343 13.68 19.02 -13.00
N LEU A 344 12.63 18.48 -12.40
CA LEU A 344 11.66 17.63 -13.07
C LEU A 344 10.75 18.52 -13.93
N ASP A 345 10.88 18.40 -15.25
CA ASP A 345 10.05 19.11 -16.22
C ASP A 345 8.92 18.20 -16.69
N ILE A 346 7.68 18.61 -16.37
CA ILE A 346 6.44 17.91 -16.73
C ILE A 346 5.56 18.73 -17.68
N THR A 347 6.12 19.78 -18.30
CA THR A 347 5.38 20.78 -19.11
C THR A 347 4.52 20.18 -20.23
N SER A 348 4.95 19.05 -20.80
CA SER A 348 4.23 18.38 -21.89
C SER A 348 3.80 16.96 -21.56
N ALA A 349 3.97 16.53 -20.31
CA ALA A 349 3.65 15.18 -19.88
C ALA A 349 2.13 15.00 -19.73
N VAL A 350 1.61 13.89 -20.22
CA VAL A 350 0.19 13.56 -20.19
C VAL A 350 0.03 12.17 -19.56
N LEU A 351 -0.12 12.12 -18.24
CA LEU A 351 -0.03 10.87 -17.49
C LEU A 351 -1.27 10.68 -16.61
N ASN A 352 -1.90 9.51 -16.72
CA ASN A 352 -3.05 9.17 -15.88
C ASN A 352 -2.72 8.09 -14.86
N GLY A 353 -3.26 8.28 -13.67
CA GLY A 353 -3.17 7.35 -12.56
C GLY A 353 -4.47 7.16 -11.78
N LEU A 354 -5.60 7.71 -12.26
CA LEU A 354 -6.92 7.54 -11.62
C LEU A 354 -7.58 6.22 -12.01
N ASP A 355 -7.04 5.13 -11.50
CA ASP A 355 -7.52 3.76 -11.71
C ASP A 355 -8.60 3.34 -10.68
N ASP A 356 -9.22 4.27 -9.93
CA ASP A 356 -10.29 3.92 -8.97
C ASP A 356 -11.33 5.04 -8.72
N LEU A 357 -11.75 5.73 -9.79
CA LEU A 357 -12.92 6.61 -9.73
C LEU A 357 -14.22 5.78 -9.75
N ASN A 358 -14.44 4.96 -8.72
CA ASN A 358 -15.71 4.29 -8.54
C ASN A 358 -16.65 5.13 -7.65
N PRO A 359 -17.82 5.56 -8.15
CA PRO A 359 -18.80 6.25 -7.32
C PRO A 359 -19.30 5.34 -6.18
N PRO A 360 -19.75 5.91 -5.04
CA PRO A 360 -20.36 5.12 -3.97
C PRO A 360 -21.53 4.29 -4.51
N GLY A 361 -21.40 2.96 -4.49
CA GLY A 361 -22.45 2.02 -4.95
C GLY A 361 -22.12 1.20 -6.20
N TYR A 362 -20.94 1.34 -6.80
CA TYR A 362 -20.51 0.50 -7.93
C TYR A 362 -20.25 -0.97 -7.52
N THR A 363 -20.80 -1.92 -8.28
CA THR A 363 -20.72 -3.37 -8.03
C THR A 363 -20.08 -4.17 -9.18
N GLY A 364 -19.36 -3.49 -10.09
CA GLY A 364 -18.67 -4.13 -11.21
C GLY A 364 -17.34 -4.83 -10.84
N PRO A 365 -16.69 -5.49 -11.81
CA PRO A 365 -15.39 -6.11 -11.62
C PRO A 365 -14.38 -5.05 -11.19
N ARG A 366 -13.69 -5.27 -10.06
CA ARG A 366 -12.54 -4.44 -9.68
C ARG A 366 -11.41 -4.64 -10.69
N ASP A 367 -10.73 -3.56 -11.05
CA ASP A 367 -9.50 -3.64 -11.85
C ASP A 367 -8.45 -4.50 -11.13
N GLN A 368 -7.57 -5.12 -11.92
CA GLN A 368 -6.57 -6.06 -11.40
C GLN A 368 -5.64 -5.36 -10.41
N MET A 369 -5.40 -6.02 -9.27
CA MET A 369 -4.65 -5.49 -8.13
C MET A 369 -3.24 -5.02 -8.55
N GLY A 370 -2.92 -3.73 -8.41
CA GLY A 370 -1.53 -3.28 -8.51
C GLY A 370 -1.23 -1.80 -8.76
N THR A 371 -2.18 -0.97 -9.21
CA THR A 371 -1.85 0.36 -9.75
C THR A 371 -2.90 1.44 -9.49
N HIS A 372 -3.28 1.70 -8.24
CA HIS A 372 -4.27 2.75 -7.96
C HIS A 372 -3.62 4.02 -7.39
N ASN A 373 -3.78 5.12 -8.13
CA ASN A 373 -3.70 6.53 -7.71
C ASN A 373 -2.32 7.13 -7.35
N PHE A 374 -1.26 6.87 -8.12
CA PHE A 374 0.00 7.64 -8.02
C PHE A 374 0.57 7.96 -9.38
N VAL A 375 0.98 9.22 -9.59
CA VAL A 375 1.65 9.64 -10.82
C VAL A 375 3.12 9.92 -10.58
N ILE A 376 3.46 10.66 -9.51
CA ILE A 376 4.84 10.95 -9.18
C ILE A 376 5.08 10.94 -7.68
N PHE A 377 6.19 10.31 -7.27
CA PHE A 377 6.59 10.15 -5.88
C PHE A 377 8.07 10.53 -5.71
N GLY A 378 8.37 11.47 -4.81
CA GLY A 378 9.73 11.87 -4.44
C GLY A 378 10.14 11.46 -3.03
N GLY A 379 9.22 10.87 -2.25
CA GLY A 379 9.42 10.46 -0.86
C GLY A 379 9.62 11.62 0.13
N ASN A 380 9.82 11.27 1.40
CA ASN A 380 10.22 12.21 2.45
C ASN A 380 11.45 11.70 3.22
N GLY A 381 12.14 12.58 3.94
CA GLY A 381 13.34 12.24 4.73
C GLY A 381 14.65 12.37 3.96
N ALA A 382 15.72 11.71 4.44
CA ALA A 382 17.08 11.89 3.91
C ALA A 382 17.27 11.31 2.49
N GLY A 383 16.49 10.27 2.12
CA GLY A 383 16.54 9.63 0.81
C GLY A 383 15.60 10.22 -0.25
N ALA A 384 14.94 11.32 0.06
CA ALA A 384 13.93 11.93 -0.82
C ALA A 384 14.54 12.90 -1.84
N PHE A 385 13.90 13.01 -3.00
CA PHE A 385 14.24 13.97 -4.04
C PHE A 385 14.07 15.41 -3.52
N SER A 386 15.06 16.28 -3.77
CA SER A 386 15.13 17.64 -3.21
C SER A 386 15.30 18.75 -4.25
N GLY A 387 14.86 18.50 -5.49
CA GLY A 387 14.97 19.45 -6.59
C GLY A 387 13.79 20.42 -6.73
N THR A 388 13.41 20.69 -7.98
CA THR A 388 12.24 21.52 -8.34
C THR A 388 11.36 20.73 -9.32
N VAL A 389 10.03 20.90 -9.27
CA VAL A 389 9.13 20.52 -10.37
C VAL A 389 8.75 21.78 -11.13
N ALA A 390 8.86 21.75 -12.45
CA ALA A 390 8.52 22.87 -13.31
C ALA A 390 7.43 22.53 -14.34
N VAL A 391 6.54 23.50 -14.55
CA VAL A 391 5.56 23.56 -15.63
C VAL A 391 5.73 24.89 -16.37
N GLY A 392 6.09 24.84 -17.64
CA GLY A 392 6.45 26.00 -18.46
C GLY A 392 5.28 26.71 -19.20
N PRO A 393 5.58 27.82 -19.91
CA PRO A 393 4.57 28.78 -20.37
C PRO A 393 3.65 28.40 -21.53
N GLY A 394 3.79 27.18 -22.05
CA GLY A 394 2.93 26.58 -23.07
C GLY A 394 2.49 25.17 -22.68
N ALA A 395 2.29 24.92 -21.38
CA ALA A 395 2.00 23.60 -20.87
C ALA A 395 0.78 22.95 -21.55
N THR A 396 0.96 21.71 -21.97
CA THR A 396 -0.10 20.79 -22.39
C THR A 396 -0.28 19.69 -21.35
N THR A 397 0.25 19.89 -20.15
CA THR A 397 0.19 18.92 -19.05
C THR A 397 -1.25 18.58 -18.71
N ASP A 398 -1.58 17.30 -18.81
CA ASP A 398 -2.85 16.74 -18.35
C ASP A 398 -2.55 15.52 -17.49
N MET A 399 -2.69 15.68 -16.17
CA MET A 399 -2.25 14.67 -15.21
C MET A 399 -3.35 14.35 -14.21
N SER A 400 -3.42 13.08 -13.81
CA SER A 400 -4.46 12.61 -12.89
C SER A 400 -3.94 11.61 -11.86
N GLY A 401 -4.16 11.84 -10.57
CA GLY A 401 -3.72 10.97 -9.47
C GLY A 401 -3.03 11.74 -8.34
N ILE A 402 -1.98 11.17 -7.75
CA ILE A 402 -1.26 11.78 -6.63
C ILE A 402 0.16 12.14 -7.03
N ILE A 403 0.54 13.39 -6.77
CA ILE A 403 1.91 13.88 -6.83
C ILE A 403 2.38 14.12 -5.40
N TYR A 404 3.31 13.29 -4.93
CA TYR A 404 3.84 13.37 -3.56
C TYR A 404 5.33 13.71 -3.56
N MET A 405 5.66 14.98 -3.33
CA MET A 405 7.04 15.50 -3.30
C MET A 405 7.25 16.55 -2.19
N PRO A 406 7.13 16.15 -0.92
CA PRO A 406 7.13 17.08 0.23
C PRO A 406 8.42 17.90 0.42
N LYS A 407 9.51 17.59 -0.29
CA LYS A 407 10.79 18.33 -0.23
C LYS A 407 11.10 19.16 -1.48
N VAL A 408 10.16 19.22 -2.43
CA VAL A 408 10.37 19.82 -3.75
C VAL A 408 9.55 21.10 -3.89
N ALA A 409 10.16 22.13 -4.48
CA ALA A 409 9.43 23.33 -4.87
C ALA A 409 8.70 23.09 -6.20
N TYR A 410 7.38 23.30 -6.22
CA TYR A 410 6.59 23.30 -7.45
C TYR A 410 6.52 24.71 -8.04
N ARG A 411 6.85 24.84 -9.33
CA ARG A 411 6.80 26.09 -10.07
C ARG A 411 6.02 25.91 -11.37
N SER A 412 4.95 26.68 -11.53
CA SER A 412 4.23 26.81 -12.79
C SER A 412 4.31 28.24 -13.27
N ASN A 413 4.78 28.46 -14.49
CA ASN A 413 4.83 29.77 -15.14
C ASN A 413 4.13 29.64 -16.49
N GLY A 414 2.96 30.25 -16.72
CA GLY A 414 2.37 30.14 -18.06
C GLY A 414 1.01 30.75 -18.35
N ASN A 415 0.75 30.91 -19.67
CA ASN A 415 -0.53 31.30 -20.26
C ASN A 415 -1.53 30.13 -20.39
N SER A 416 -1.06 28.91 -20.14
CA SER A 416 -1.82 27.67 -20.28
C SER A 416 -2.08 27.06 -18.90
N SER A 417 -3.22 26.39 -18.78
CA SER A 417 -3.72 25.77 -17.56
C SER A 417 -3.21 24.34 -17.43
N PRO A 418 -2.17 24.02 -16.62
CA PRO A 418 -1.94 22.63 -16.29
C PRO A 418 -3.21 22.11 -15.61
N GLN A 419 -3.82 21.07 -16.19
CA GLN A 419 -4.94 20.40 -15.55
C GLN A 419 -4.36 19.28 -14.70
N PHE A 420 -4.48 19.46 -13.39
CA PHE A 420 -4.14 18.42 -12.43
C PHE A 420 -5.41 17.99 -11.70
N THR A 421 -5.74 16.71 -11.82
CA THR A 421 -6.90 16.11 -11.16
C THR A 421 -6.43 15.13 -10.10
N GLY A 422 -6.56 15.48 -8.82
CA GLY A 422 -6.24 14.61 -7.70
C GLY A 422 -5.60 15.38 -6.53
N SER A 423 -4.47 14.90 -6.02
CA SER A 423 -3.79 15.47 -4.84
C SER A 423 -2.33 15.84 -5.12
N LEU A 424 -1.96 17.09 -4.83
CA LEU A 424 -0.62 17.62 -4.96
C LEU A 424 -0.04 17.93 -3.57
N THR A 425 1.04 17.25 -3.19
CA THR A 425 1.78 17.52 -1.95
C THR A 425 3.22 17.91 -2.27
N VAL A 426 3.63 19.12 -1.90
CA VAL A 426 4.94 19.70 -2.24
C VAL A 426 5.51 20.50 -1.08
N ALA A 427 6.80 20.83 -1.09
CA ALA A 427 7.39 21.68 -0.05
C ALA A 427 6.80 23.10 -0.08
N THR A 428 6.85 23.71 -1.26
CA THR A 428 6.32 25.03 -1.56
C THR A 428 5.71 25.00 -2.94
N MET A 429 4.68 25.81 -3.16
CA MET A 429 4.02 25.92 -4.45
C MET A 429 4.01 27.37 -4.89
N THR A 430 4.46 27.60 -6.12
CA THR A 430 4.38 28.90 -6.78
C THR A 430 3.79 28.70 -8.16
N VAL A 431 2.60 29.23 -8.34
CA VAL A 431 1.90 29.27 -9.61
C VAL A 431 1.81 30.73 -10.03
N ASN A 432 2.40 31.04 -11.19
CA ASN A 432 2.31 32.34 -11.84
C ASN A 432 1.57 32.18 -13.16
N GLY A 433 0.34 32.66 -13.22
CA GLY A 433 -0.41 32.77 -14.46
C GLY A 433 0.06 33.97 -15.30
N GLY A 434 0.24 33.76 -16.60
CA GLY A 434 0.15 34.83 -17.60
C GLY A 434 -1.15 34.68 -18.39
N GLY A 435 -1.63 35.72 -19.09
CA GLY A 435 -2.73 35.57 -20.06
C GLY A 435 -4.10 35.17 -19.49
N ASN A 436 -5.01 34.65 -20.34
CA ASN A 436 -6.41 34.31 -20.00
C ASN A 436 -6.62 32.86 -19.51
N GLY A 437 -5.56 32.12 -19.18
CA GLY A 437 -5.65 30.71 -18.76
C GLY A 437 -6.05 30.54 -17.29
N ALA A 438 -7.11 29.76 -17.02
CA ALA A 438 -7.54 29.40 -15.67
C ALA A 438 -6.79 28.16 -15.18
N GLN A 439 -5.90 28.24 -14.18
CA GLN A 439 -5.33 27.02 -13.58
C GLN A 439 -6.33 26.44 -12.58
N VAL A 440 -6.63 25.16 -12.76
CA VAL A 440 -7.66 24.46 -11.98
C VAL A 440 -7.04 23.21 -11.37
N PHE A 441 -6.98 23.18 -10.05
CA PHE A 441 -6.65 22.00 -9.28
C PHE A 441 -7.94 21.29 -8.96
N LYS A 442 -8.23 20.26 -9.74
CA LYS A 442 -9.45 19.47 -9.64
C LYS A 442 -9.27 18.39 -8.57
N TRP A 443 -10.19 18.35 -7.63
CA TRP A 443 -10.24 17.37 -6.55
C TRP A 443 -10.96 16.10 -7.01
N VAL A 444 -10.53 14.98 -6.47
CA VAL A 444 -11.20 13.69 -6.64
C VAL A 444 -11.77 13.26 -5.29
N CYS A 445 -13.09 13.19 -5.20
CA CYS A 445 -13.77 12.80 -3.97
C CYS A 445 -13.40 11.36 -3.60
N GLY A 446 -12.88 11.13 -2.40
CA GLY A 446 -12.51 9.79 -1.94
C GLY A 446 -11.25 9.23 -2.61
N LEU A 447 -10.37 10.08 -3.14
CA LEU A 447 -9.09 9.67 -3.70
C LEU A 447 -8.25 8.91 -2.65
N ASN A 448 -7.96 7.64 -2.93
CA ASN A 448 -7.17 6.78 -2.04
C ASN A 448 -5.94 6.27 -2.77
N ALA A 449 -4.77 6.45 -2.17
CA ALA A 449 -3.52 5.91 -2.69
C ALA A 449 -3.26 4.52 -2.15
N VAL A 450 -2.72 3.65 -2.98
CA VAL A 450 -2.54 2.23 -2.70
C VAL A 450 -1.05 1.95 -2.52
N ALA A 451 -0.60 1.90 -1.26
CA ALA A 451 0.80 1.71 -0.90
C ALA A 451 1.17 0.22 -0.84
N GLY A 452 1.55 -0.39 -1.95
CA GLY A 452 2.14 -1.73 -1.99
C GLY A 452 1.70 -2.56 -3.20
N GLN A 453 2.66 -3.29 -3.78
CA GLN A 453 2.37 -4.39 -4.69
C GLN A 453 1.51 -5.44 -3.98
N PRO A 454 0.58 -6.14 -4.67
CA PRO A 454 -0.20 -7.24 -4.09
C PRO A 454 0.64 -8.44 -3.63
N TYR A 455 1.97 -8.40 -3.80
CA TYR A 455 2.89 -9.51 -3.57
C TYR A 455 3.81 -9.37 -2.35
N GLU A 456 3.81 -8.24 -1.62
CA GLU A 456 4.76 -8.05 -0.50
C GLU A 456 4.26 -8.48 0.88
N GLY A 457 2.98 -8.80 1.05
CA GLY A 457 2.51 -9.49 2.25
C GLY A 457 2.37 -10.98 1.97
N GLY A 458 3.28 -11.75 2.55
CA GLY A 458 3.32 -13.19 2.48
C GLY A 458 3.49 -13.80 3.86
N LEU A 459 3.58 -15.12 3.89
CA LEU A 459 3.99 -15.84 5.09
C LEU A 459 5.41 -15.41 5.46
N VAL A 460 5.56 -14.83 6.64
CA VAL A 460 6.87 -14.50 7.21
C VAL A 460 7.24 -15.70 8.06
N ARG A 461 8.23 -16.48 7.65
CA ARG A 461 8.69 -17.64 8.43
C ARG A 461 9.53 -17.24 9.62
#